data_AF-A0A654U6I2-F1
#
_entry.id   AF-A0A654U6I2-F1
#
_cell.length_a   1.000
_cell.length_b   1.000
_cell.length_c   1.000
_cell.angle_alpha   90.00
_cell.angle_beta   90.00
_cell.angle_gamma   90.00
#
_symmetry.space_group_name_H-M   'P 1'
#
loop_
_entity.id
_entity.type
_entity.pdbx_description
1 polymer ?
#
loop_
_entity_poly.entity_id
_entity_poly.type
_entity_poly.pdbx_seq_one_letter_code
_entity_poly.pdbx_strand_id
1 'polypeptide(L)'
;MGLFDRVPYSSDPERHEYRLTEAGRDLFAAIVVLMQWGDEYLPRPEGPPIKLRHHTCGEHADPRLICTHCGEEITARNVTPEPGPGFKAKLASS
;
A
#
# COMPACT_ATOMS: atom_id res chain seq x y z
N MET A 1 10.13 -4.36 -11.50
CA MET A 1 9.18 -3.53 -10.76
C MET A 1 9.54 -2.07 -11.02
N GLY A 2 8.89 -1.44 -12.00
CA GLY A 2 9.08 -0.03 -12.34
C GLY A 2 8.32 0.85 -11.36
N LEU A 3 8.77 0.91 -10.10
CA LEU A 3 8.21 1.82 -9.09
C LEU A 3 8.75 3.25 -9.24
N PHE A 4 9.93 3.35 -9.84
CA PHE A 4 10.60 4.61 -10.09
C PHE A 4 11.06 4.68 -11.54
N ASP A 5 10.83 5.84 -12.15
CA ASP A 5 11.49 6.24 -13.38
C ASP A 5 12.73 7.06 -13.05
N ARG A 6 13.82 6.79 -13.75
CA ARG A 6 15.06 7.56 -13.65
C ARG A 6 15.01 8.69 -14.67
N VAL A 7 14.87 9.93 -14.21
CA VAL A 7 14.74 11.10 -15.08
C VAL A 7 16.02 11.95 -14.97
N PRO A 8 16.64 12.38 -16.10
CA PRO A 8 17.74 13.33 -16.06
C PRO A 8 17.25 14.66 -15.45
N TYR A 9 17.92 15.11 -14.40
CA TYR A 9 17.56 16.32 -13.65
C TYR A 9 18.57 17.45 -13.84
N SER A 10 19.86 17.12 -13.94
CA SER A 10 20.95 18.08 -14.18
C SER A 10 21.93 17.47 -15.17
N SER A 11 22.47 18.28 -16.07
CA SER A 11 23.49 17.87 -17.03
C SER A 11 24.92 18.23 -16.63
N ASP A 12 25.11 19.07 -15.60
CA ASP A 12 26.45 19.41 -15.09
C ASP A 12 26.44 19.83 -13.60
N PRO A 13 26.82 18.93 -12.66
CA PRO A 13 27.13 17.52 -12.87
C PRO A 13 25.87 16.73 -13.29
N GLU A 14 26.07 15.62 -14.01
CA GLU A 14 24.97 14.73 -14.39
C GLU A 14 24.28 14.17 -13.14
N ARG A 15 23.03 14.55 -12.92
CA ARG A 15 22.20 14.04 -11.81
C ARG A 15 20.91 13.51 -12.37
N HIS A 16 20.47 12.40 -11.79
CA HIS A 16 19.19 11.81 -12.06
C HIS A 16 18.31 11.95 -10.83
N GLU A 17 17.04 12.21 -11.04
CA GLU A 17 16.00 12.11 -10.02
C GLU A 17 15.22 10.81 -10.21
N TYR A 18 14.72 10.25 -9.10
CA TYR A 18 13.84 9.09 -9.11
C TYR A 18 12.41 9.57 -8.89
N ARG A 19 11.58 9.46 -9.91
CA ARG A 19 10.17 9.84 -9.84
C ARG A 19 9.32 8.60 -9.69
N LEU A 20 8.34 8.62 -8.79
CA LEU A 20 7.40 7.53 -8.65
C LEU A 20 6.59 7.38 -9.94
N THR A 21 6.53 6.14 -10.44
CA THR A 21 5.58 5.72 -11.46
C THR A 21 4.16 5.66 -10.87
N GLU A 22 3.16 5.38 -11.71
CA GLU A 22 1.80 5.09 -11.23
C GLU A 22 1.79 3.93 -10.23
N ALA A 23 2.42 2.79 -10.58
CA ALA A 23 2.57 1.66 -9.66
C ALA A 23 3.32 2.02 -8.36
N GLY A 24 4.29 2.94 -8.44
CA GLY A 24 4.98 3.47 -7.26
C GLY A 24 4.08 4.31 -6.36
N ARG A 25 3.14 5.08 -6.92
CA ARG A 25 2.15 5.85 -6.15
C ARG A 25 1.10 4.96 -5.53
N ASP A 26 0.62 3.95 -6.26
CA ASP A 26 -0.38 3.00 -5.77
C ASP A 26 0.12 2.18 -4.57
N LEU A 27 1.44 1.98 -4.48
CA LEU A 27 2.08 1.31 -3.34
C LEU A 27 1.86 2.05 -2.00
N PHE A 28 1.58 3.36 -2.03
CA PHE A 28 1.33 4.16 -0.84
C PHE A 28 0.28 3.52 0.09
N ALA A 29 -0.83 3.01 -0.47
CA ALA A 29 -1.90 2.40 0.32
C ALA A 29 -1.40 1.18 1.13
N ALA A 30 -0.57 0.32 0.52
CA ALA A 30 0.00 -0.84 1.20
C ALA A 30 0.95 -0.44 2.33
N ILE A 31 1.76 0.61 2.12
CA ILE A 31 2.67 1.15 3.14
C ILE A 31 1.87 1.66 4.34
N VAL A 32 0.78 2.41 4.10
CA VAL A 32 -0.07 2.95 5.18
C VAL A 32 -0.71 1.85 6.02
N VAL A 33 -1.20 0.77 5.40
CA VAL A 33 -1.75 -0.38 6.14
C VAL A 33 -0.67 -1.07 6.97
N LEU A 34 0.55 -1.22 6.43
CA LEU A 34 1.68 -1.78 7.18
C LEU A 34 2.10 -0.89 8.36
N MET A 35 2.02 0.44 8.22
CA MET A 35 2.27 1.37 9.33
C MET A 35 1.26 1.17 10.46
N GLN A 36 -0.04 1.09 10.15
CA GLN A 36 -1.09 0.85 11.15
C GLN A 36 -0.87 -0.47 11.90
N TRP A 37 -0.53 -1.55 11.17
CA TRP A 37 -0.15 -2.82 11.79
C TRP A 37 1.06 -2.66 12.72
N GLY A 38 2.10 -1.95 12.30
CA GLY A 38 3.28 -1.70 13.14
C GLY A 38 2.96 -0.91 14.41
N ASP A 39 2.08 0.09 14.31
CA ASP A 39 1.67 0.89 15.46
C ASP A 39 0.87 0.07 16.48
N GLU A 40 0.06 -0.90 16.03
CA GLU A 40 -0.74 -1.79 16.87
C GLU A 40 0.09 -2.90 17.54
N TYR A 41 0.99 -3.55 16.79
CA TYR A 41 1.71 -4.74 17.25
C TYR A 41 3.15 -4.48 17.71
N LEU A 42 3.72 -3.31 17.42
CA LEU A 42 5.06 -2.89 17.85
C LEU A 42 5.02 -1.50 18.52
N PRO A 43 4.19 -1.31 19.57
CA PRO A 43 4.00 -0.01 20.18
C PRO A 43 5.28 0.50 20.84
N ARG A 44 5.55 1.80 20.67
CA ARG A 44 6.62 2.51 21.38
C ARG A 44 6.06 3.33 22.54
N PRO A 45 6.81 3.53 23.64
CA PRO A 45 6.38 4.36 24.77
C PRO A 45 5.98 5.78 24.36
N GLU A 46 6.64 6.35 23.35
CA GLU A 46 6.41 7.69 22.82
C GLU A 46 5.25 7.76 21.83
N GLY A 47 4.68 6.61 21.46
CA GLY A 47 3.62 6.47 20.46
C GLY A 47 4.12 6.27 19.02
N PRO A 48 3.21 6.33 18.03
CA PRO A 48 3.55 6.13 16.62
C PRO A 48 4.45 7.28 16.12
N PRO A 49 5.44 6.99 15.26
CA PRO A 49 6.44 7.97 14.82
C PRO A 49 5.86 8.98 13.82
N ILE A 50 4.80 8.56 13.12
CA ILE A 50 4.17 9.27 12.01
C ILE A 50 2.67 9.11 12.20
N LYS A 51 1.95 10.22 12.18
CA LYS A 51 0.49 10.24 12.06
C LYS A 51 0.12 10.93 10.76
N LEU A 52 -0.68 10.26 9.95
CA LEU A 52 -1.17 10.83 8.71
C LEU A 52 -2.40 11.67 9.01
N ARG A 53 -2.43 12.92 8.56
CA ARG A 53 -3.62 13.77 8.62
C ARG A 53 -4.30 13.74 7.28
N HIS A 54 -5.58 13.38 7.25
CA HIS A 54 -6.35 13.43 6.01
C HIS A 54 -6.66 14.88 5.66
N HIS A 55 -6.22 15.32 4.48
CA HIS A 55 -6.38 16.71 4.06
C HIS A 55 -7.84 17.16 3.98
N THR A 56 -8.76 16.27 3.59
CA THR A 56 -10.17 16.63 3.36
C THR A 56 -10.94 16.86 4.67
N CYS A 57 -10.76 16.01 5.68
CA CYS A 57 -11.49 16.12 6.95
C CYS A 57 -10.66 16.72 8.10
N GLY A 58 -9.34 16.83 7.96
CA GLY A 58 -8.45 17.35 9.00
C GLY A 58 -8.11 16.37 10.13
N GLU A 59 -8.77 15.21 10.17
CA GLU A 59 -8.56 14.18 11.18
C GLU A 59 -7.33 13.30 10.91
N HIS A 60 -6.86 12.61 11.94
CA HIS A 60 -5.88 11.55 11.74
C HIS A 60 -6.50 10.40 10.95
N ALA A 61 -5.78 9.90 9.96
CA ALA A 61 -6.24 8.81 9.11
C ALA A 61 -6.35 7.51 9.94
N ASP A 62 -7.52 6.87 9.85
CA ASP A 62 -7.73 5.49 10.25
C ASP A 62 -7.96 4.66 8.97
N PRO A 63 -6.89 4.09 8.38
CA PRO A 63 -7.00 3.39 7.10
C PRO A 63 -7.81 2.10 7.27
N ARG A 64 -8.75 1.88 6.35
CA ARG A 64 -9.60 0.68 6.25
C ARG A 64 -9.63 0.19 4.81
N LEU A 65 -9.62 -1.13 4.61
CA LEU A 65 -9.88 -1.71 3.29
C LEU A 65 -11.39 -1.77 3.10
N ILE A 66 -11.93 -1.03 2.14
CA ILE A 66 -13.38 -0.97 1.91
C ILE A 66 -13.72 -1.62 0.56
N CYS A 67 -14.73 -2.48 0.54
CA CYS A 67 -15.28 -3.02 -0.69
C CYS A 67 -16.00 -1.92 -1.46
N THR A 68 -15.57 -1.63 -2.69
CA THR A 68 -16.16 -0.57 -3.52
C THR A 68 -17.60 -0.86 -3.97
N HIS A 69 -18.04 -2.12 -3.91
CA HIS A 69 -19.38 -2.52 -4.34
C HIS A 69 -20.44 -2.34 -3.26
N CYS A 70 -20.14 -2.68 -2.00
CA CYS A 70 -21.11 -2.61 -0.89
C CYS A 70 -20.76 -1.56 0.17
N GLY A 71 -19.52 -1.05 0.20
CA GLY A 71 -19.06 -0.09 1.19
C GLY A 71 -18.66 -0.70 2.54
N GLU A 72 -18.73 -2.03 2.70
CA GLU A 72 -18.31 -2.72 3.92
C GLU A 72 -16.79 -2.86 4.01
N GLU A 73 -16.27 -2.91 5.24
CA GLU A 73 -14.85 -3.18 5.50
C GLU A 73 -14.51 -4.63 5.12
N ILE A 74 -13.46 -4.79 4.33
CA ILE A 74 -12.84 -6.08 4.00
C ILE A 74 -11.96 -6.50 5.16
N THR A 75 -12.21 -7.70 5.68
CA THR A 75 -11.45 -8.36 6.73
C THR A 75 -11.06 -9.75 6.27
N ALA A 76 -10.12 -10.40 6.96
CA ALA A 76 -9.77 -11.80 6.69
C ALA A 76 -10.94 -12.79 6.87
N ARG A 77 -12.05 -12.37 7.50
CA ARG A 77 -13.18 -13.25 7.85
C ARG A 77 -14.38 -13.12 6.92
N ASN A 78 -14.46 -12.07 6.11
CA ASN A 78 -15.59 -11.81 5.21
C ASN A 78 -15.18 -11.83 3.73
N VAL A 79 -14.05 -12.47 3.41
CA VAL A 79 -13.62 -12.73 2.03
C VAL A 79 -13.24 -14.19 1.85
N THR A 80 -13.54 -14.72 0.67
CA THR A 80 -13.15 -16.06 0.24
C THR A 80 -12.18 -15.93 -0.94
N PRO A 81 -10.96 -16.48 -0.87
CA PRO A 81 -10.06 -16.51 -2.02
C PRO A 81 -10.63 -17.40 -3.12
N GLU A 82 -10.74 -16.87 -4.34
CA GLU A 82 -11.18 -17.62 -5.51
C GLU A 82 -10.09 -17.66 -6.59
N PRO A 83 -9.94 -18.79 -7.33
CA PRO A 83 -9.02 -18.85 -8.47
C PRO A 83 -9.35 -17.80 -9.54
N GLY A 84 -8.44 -16.86 -9.77
CA GLY A 84 -8.54 -15.91 -10.88
C GLY A 84 -8.11 -16.52 -12.23
N PRO A 85 -8.28 -15.78 -13.35
CA PRO A 85 -7.93 -16.27 -14.70
C PRO A 85 -6.47 -16.71 -14.89
N GLY A 86 -5.55 -16.22 -14.05
CA GLY A 86 -4.14 -16.61 -14.07
C GLY A 86 -3.80 -17.79 -13.15
N PHE A 87 -4.75 -18.34 -12.40
CA PHE A 87 -4.50 -19.43 -11.46
C PHE A 87 -4.20 -20.73 -12.20
N LYS A 88 -2.97 -21.25 -12.02
CA LYS A 88 -2.57 -22.56 -12.53
C LYS A 88 -2.60 -23.56 -11.38
N ALA A 89 -3.65 -24.39 -11.31
CA ALA A 89 -3.66 -25.53 -10.42
C ALA A 89 -2.55 -26.51 -10.85
N LYS A 90 -1.62 -26.86 -9.94
CA LYS A 90 -0.81 -28.06 -10.16
C LYS A 90 -1.77 -29.25 -10.05
N LEU A 91 -2.01 -29.96 -11.16
CA LEU A 91 -2.70 -31.25 -11.11
C LEU A 91 -1.87 -32.16 -10.21
N ALA A 92 -2.41 -32.46 -9.02
CA ALA A 92 -1.90 -33.53 -8.18
C ALA A 92 -2.14 -34.84 -8.95
N SER A 93 -1.10 -35.32 -9.60
CA SER A 93 -1.08 -36.67 -10.18
C SER A 93 -1.03 -37.64 -8.99
N SER A 94 -2.10 -38.41 -8.82
CA SER A 94 -2.06 -39.67 -8.05
C SER A 94 -1.65 -40.81 -8.98
#